data_AF-A0A7J6RUA6-F1
#
_entry.id   AF-A0A7J6RUA6-F1
#
_cell.length_a   1.000
_cell.length_b   1.000
_cell.length_c   1.000
_cell.angle_alpha   90.00
_cell.angle_beta   90.00
_cell.angle_gamma   90.00
#
_symmetry.space_group_name_H-M   'P 1'
#
loop_
_entity.id
_entity.type
_entity.pdbx_description
1 polymer ?
#
loop_
_entity_poly.entity_id
_entity_poly.type
_entity_poly.pdbx_seq_one_letter_code
_entity_poly.pdbx_strand_id
1 'polypeptide(L)'
;ATLDLVHDTLRCRRIRRAVELPRGQIPLSNPAYPGQCRGFIDCQMKLLPIEEANAMPVGSGRDIPNKDPYLDPEDAHLREHRSALGNTAFGRRAKELGESLMKGAKVMFYVWMFTATVGGIVSLIIALKMSGII
;
A
#
# COMPACT_ATOMS: atom_id res chain seq x y z
N ALA A 1 -4.54 -22.27 19.01
CA ALA A 1 -3.60 -22.55 20.11
C ALA A 1 -3.59 -21.35 21.03
N THR A 2 -3.82 -21.53 22.33
CA THR A 2 -3.72 -20.42 23.30
C THR A 2 -2.25 -20.29 23.68
N LEU A 3 -1.63 -19.15 23.38
CA LEU A 3 -0.23 -18.87 23.71
C LEU A 3 -0.11 -18.70 25.24
N ASP A 4 0.45 -19.69 25.93
CA ASP A 4 0.67 -19.66 27.39
C ASP A 4 2.16 -19.43 27.69
N LEU A 5 2.54 -18.15 27.68
CA LEU A 5 3.91 -17.72 27.93
C LEU A 5 4.42 -18.11 29.33
N VAL A 6 3.53 -18.26 30.32
CA VAL A 6 3.94 -18.60 31.69
C VAL A 6 4.36 -20.07 31.74
N HIS A 7 3.53 -20.97 31.20
CA HIS A 7 3.90 -22.37 31.11
C HIS A 7 5.17 -22.58 30.27
N ASP A 8 5.26 -21.89 29.13
CA ASP A 8 6.38 -22.04 28.21
C ASP A 8 7.70 -21.49 28.77
N THR A 9 7.66 -20.40 29.53
CA THR A 9 8.85 -19.88 30.23
C THR A 9 9.33 -20.81 31.33
N LEU A 10 8.42 -21.43 32.10
CA LEU A 10 8.79 -22.43 33.10
C LEU A 10 9.42 -23.67 32.45
N ARG A 11 8.89 -24.11 31.30
CA ARG A 11 9.46 -25.18 30.50
C ARG A 11 10.87 -24.82 30.02
N CYS A 12 11.05 -23.62 29.46
CA CYS A 12 12.36 -23.13 29.02
C CYS A 12 13.39 -23.13 30.17
N ARG A 13 13.01 -22.62 31.35
CA ARG A 13 13.87 -22.59 32.54
C ARG A 13 14.29 -23.98 33.00
N ARG A 14 13.38 -24.96 32.93
CA ARG A 14 13.67 -26.35 33.30
C ARG A 14 14.65 -27.01 32.33
N ILE A 15 14.47 -26.78 31.03
CA ILE A 15 15.28 -27.43 29.98
C ILE A 15 16.63 -26.70 29.81
N ARG A 16 16.73 -25.42 30.19
CA ARG A 16 17.91 -24.55 29.99
C ARG A 16 18.39 -24.53 28.54
N ARG A 17 17.44 -24.58 27.61
CA ARG A 17 17.69 -24.50 26.17
C ARG A 17 16.60 -23.65 25.53
N ALA A 18 16.89 -23.19 24.31
CA ALA A 18 15.88 -22.56 23.48
C ALA A 18 14.65 -23.46 23.29
N VAL A 19 13.46 -22.89 23.42
CA VAL A 19 12.20 -23.56 23.13
C VAL A 19 11.46 -22.79 22.07
N GLU A 20 11.14 -23.47 20.98
CA GLU A 20 10.29 -22.92 19.91
C GLU A 20 8.83 -23.08 20.32
N LEU A 21 8.10 -21.97 20.25
CA LEU A 21 6.66 -21.93 20.53
C LEU A 21 5.90 -22.24 19.23
N PRO A 22 4.74 -22.91 19.33
CA PRO A 22 3.92 -23.17 18.15
C PRO A 22 3.50 -21.86 17.50
N ARG A 23 3.59 -21.79 16.16
CA ARG A 23 3.03 -20.69 15.37
C ARG A 23 1.52 -20.65 15.59
N GLY A 24 0.98 -19.46 15.76
CA GLY A 24 -0.43 -19.28 16.04
C GLY A 24 -0.93 -17.91 15.63
N GLN A 25 -2.24 -17.84 15.39
CA GLN A 25 -2.93 -16.60 15.12
C GLN A 25 -3.55 -16.05 16.40
N ILE A 26 -3.24 -14.79 16.70
CA ILE A 26 -3.82 -14.06 17.82
C ILE A 26 -4.93 -13.15 17.26
N PRO A 27 -6.20 -13.37 17.65
CA PRO A 27 -7.29 -12.51 17.22
C PRO A 27 -7.14 -11.12 17.86
N LEU A 28 -7.33 -10.08 17.05
CA LEU A 28 -7.32 -8.69 17.47
C LEU A 28 -8.75 -8.16 17.57
N SER A 29 -9.05 -7.50 18.69
CA SER A 29 -10.27 -6.73 18.88
C SER A 29 -9.95 -5.23 18.93
N ASN A 30 -10.84 -4.43 18.37
CA ASN A 30 -10.74 -2.98 18.45
C ASN A 30 -11.61 -2.50 19.62
N PRO A 31 -11.13 -1.65 20.54
CA PRO A 31 -11.94 -1.08 21.62
C PRO A 31 -13.23 -0.40 21.15
N ALA A 32 -13.24 0.18 19.95
CA ALA A 32 -14.42 0.81 19.35
C ALA A 32 -15.50 -0.21 18.93
N TYR A 33 -15.17 -1.51 18.87
CA TYR A 33 -16.07 -2.60 18.48
C TYR A 33 -15.89 -3.80 19.44
N PRO A 34 -16.36 -3.70 20.70
CA PRO A 34 -16.15 -4.72 21.72
C PRO A 34 -16.71 -6.08 21.29
N GLY A 35 -15.95 -7.15 21.54
CA GLY A 35 -16.36 -8.52 21.22
C GLY A 35 -16.25 -8.91 19.75
N GLN A 36 -15.89 -7.98 18.85
CA GLN A 36 -15.67 -8.29 17.44
C GLN A 36 -14.18 -8.50 17.15
N CYS A 37 -13.84 -9.68 16.61
CA CYS A 37 -12.53 -9.91 16.02
C CYS A 37 -12.44 -9.15 14.68
N ARG A 38 -11.45 -8.25 14.55
CA ARG A 38 -11.27 -7.38 13.38
C ARG A 38 -9.93 -7.58 12.67
N GLY A 39 -9.15 -8.55 13.09
CA GLY A 39 -7.89 -8.90 12.47
C GLY A 39 -7.22 -10.05 13.21
N PHE A 40 -6.16 -10.59 12.63
CA PHE A 40 -5.34 -11.61 13.24
C PHE A 40 -3.88 -11.19 13.12
N ILE A 41 -3.10 -11.43 14.16
CA ILE A 41 -1.63 -11.41 14.09
C ILE A 41 -1.17 -12.84 13.98
N ASP A 42 -0.48 -13.18 12.91
CA ASP A 42 0.26 -14.42 12.84
C ASP A 42 1.62 -14.25 13.53
N CYS A 43 1.88 -15.06 14.54
CA CYS A 43 3.10 -14.97 15.33
C CYS A 43 3.74 -16.34 15.52
N GLN A 44 5.07 -16.35 15.45
CA GLN A 44 5.92 -17.44 15.88
C GLN A 44 6.94 -16.87 16.85
N MET A 45 7.23 -17.60 17.93
CA MET A 45 8.08 -17.12 19.00
C MET A 45 9.10 -18.19 19.37
N LYS A 46 10.27 -17.76 19.83
CA LYS A 46 11.32 -18.61 20.38
C LYS A 46 11.79 -18.01 21.70
N LEU A 47 11.72 -18.80 22.76
CA LEU A 47 12.24 -18.43 24.06
C LEU A 47 13.70 -18.87 24.15
N LEU A 48 14.58 -17.96 24.56
CA LEU A 48 16.02 -18.21 24.71
C LEU A 48 16.43 -18.09 26.18
N PRO A 49 17.35 -18.95 26.67
CA PRO A 49 18.09 -18.71 27.89
C PRO A 49 18.87 -17.39 27.82
N ILE A 50 19.11 -16.76 28.98
CA ILE A 50 19.74 -15.44 29.03
C ILE A 50 21.18 -15.46 28.49
N GLU A 51 21.88 -16.58 28.67
CA GLU A 51 23.24 -16.79 28.17
C GLU A 51 23.28 -16.78 26.64
N GLU A 52 22.33 -17.47 26.01
CA GLU A 52 22.17 -17.50 24.55
C GLU A 52 21.72 -16.13 24.01
N ALA A 53 20.78 -15.46 24.70
CA ALA A 53 20.30 -14.13 24.32
C ALA A 53 21.41 -13.08 24.35
N ASN A 54 22.32 -13.16 25.33
CA ASN A 54 23.47 -12.25 25.42
C ASN A 54 24.53 -12.54 24.34
N ALA A 55 24.68 -13.80 23.93
CA ALA A 55 25.59 -14.18 22.85
C ALA A 55 25.06 -13.76 21.46
N MET A 56 23.74 -13.67 21.30
CA MET A 56 23.06 -13.30 20.06
C MET A 56 22.05 -12.16 20.31
N PRO A 57 22.53 -10.92 20.52
CA PRO A 57 21.64 -9.79 20.74
C PRO A 57 20.74 -9.56 19.53
N VAL A 58 19.50 -9.16 19.79
CA VAL A 58 18.58 -8.73 18.73
C VAL A 58 19.14 -7.51 18.03
N GLY A 59 19.06 -7.49 16.70
CA GLY A 59 19.53 -6.35 15.92
C GLY A 59 18.53 -5.18 15.96
N SER A 60 18.95 -4.01 15.46
CA SER A 60 18.13 -2.78 15.40
C SER A 60 17.04 -2.83 14.32
N GLY A 61 16.22 -3.89 14.31
CA GLY A 61 15.09 -4.05 13.40
C GLY A 61 15.47 -4.03 11.92
N ARG A 62 15.37 -2.85 11.28
CA ARG A 62 15.64 -2.67 9.84
C ARG A 62 17.13 -2.57 9.51
N ASP A 63 17.93 -1.95 10.38
CA ASP A 63 19.35 -1.70 10.09
C ASP A 63 20.19 -2.97 10.30
N ILE A 64 19.81 -3.78 11.29
CA ILE A 64 20.40 -5.07 11.57
C ILE A 64 19.23 -6.03 11.80
N PRO A 65 18.74 -6.74 10.78
CA PRO A 65 17.70 -7.74 10.97
C PRO A 65 18.24 -8.91 11.81
N ASN A 66 17.36 -9.55 12.58
CA ASN A 66 17.73 -10.78 13.29
C ASN A 66 18.17 -11.85 12.28
N LYS A 67 19.17 -12.68 12.65
CA LYS A 67 19.80 -13.67 11.75
C LYS A 67 18.85 -14.75 11.22
N ASP A 68 17.73 -15.00 11.89
CA ASP A 68 16.71 -15.98 11.48
C ASP A 68 15.30 -15.35 11.51
N PRO A 69 14.98 -14.37 10.65
CA PRO A 69 13.62 -13.90 10.53
C PRO A 69 12.83 -14.94 9.72
N TYR A 70 11.85 -15.60 10.34
CA TYR A 70 10.86 -16.39 9.59
C TYR A 70 9.87 -15.43 8.91
N LEU A 71 10.38 -14.66 7.95
CA LEU A 71 9.58 -14.01 6.94
C LEU A 71 9.62 -14.97 5.75
N ASP A 72 8.51 -15.63 5.44
CA ASP A 72 8.42 -16.30 4.14
C ASP A 72 8.60 -15.21 3.07
N PRO A 73 9.65 -15.25 2.23
CA PRO A 73 9.88 -14.24 1.22
C PRO A 73 8.73 -14.15 0.19
N GLU A 74 7.93 -15.20 0.09
CA GLU A 74 6.72 -15.27 -0.74
C GLU A 74 5.44 -14.91 0.03
N ASP A 75 5.51 -14.55 1.32
CA ASP A 75 4.34 -14.19 2.13
C ASP A 75 3.57 -13.04 1.48
N ALA A 76 2.28 -13.30 1.18
CA ALA A 76 1.40 -12.36 0.49
C ALA A 76 1.32 -11.00 1.20
N HIS A 77 1.43 -10.99 2.54
CA HIS A 77 1.37 -9.77 3.33
C HIS A 77 2.62 -8.86 3.18
N LEU A 78 3.78 -9.42 2.83
CA LEU A 78 4.98 -8.64 2.48
C LEU A 78 4.90 -8.08 1.05
N ARG A 79 4.24 -8.80 0.16
CA ARG A 79 4.09 -8.44 -1.27
C ARG A 79 3.00 -7.39 -1.48
N GLU A 80 1.89 -7.47 -0.76
CA GLU A 80 0.77 -6.52 -0.85
C GLU A 80 1.21 -5.07 -0.61
N HIS A 81 2.05 -4.82 0.40
CA HIS A 81 2.54 -3.47 0.66
C HIS A 81 3.51 -2.96 -0.43
N ARG A 82 4.29 -3.85 -1.06
CA ARG A 82 5.23 -3.48 -2.14
C ARG A 82 4.49 -3.20 -3.45
N SER A 83 3.49 -4.01 -3.80
CA SER A 83 2.68 -3.84 -5.00
C SER A 83 1.66 -2.71 -4.88
N ALA A 84 1.07 -2.49 -3.69
CA ALA A 84 0.15 -1.38 -3.46
C ALA A 84 0.86 -0.02 -3.58
N LEU A 85 2.07 0.13 -3.02
CA LEU A 85 2.86 1.35 -3.18
C LEU A 85 3.28 1.58 -4.64
N GLY A 86 3.69 0.53 -5.36
CA GLY A 86 4.06 0.62 -6.78
C GLY A 86 2.87 0.95 -7.69
N ASN A 87 1.75 0.25 -7.53
CA ASN A 87 0.57 0.42 -8.37
C ASN A 87 -0.13 1.77 -8.12
N THR A 88 -0.17 2.24 -6.87
CA THR A 88 -0.74 3.56 -6.55
C THR A 88 0.14 4.71 -7.06
N ALA A 89 1.46 4.58 -7.01
CA ALA A 89 2.38 5.58 -7.56
C ALA A 89 2.32 5.64 -9.09
N PHE A 90 2.30 4.50 -9.78
CA PHE A 90 2.17 4.45 -11.23
C PHE A 90 0.79 4.95 -11.69
N GLY A 91 -0.29 4.51 -11.04
CA GLY A 91 -1.65 4.96 -11.34
C GLY A 91 -1.84 6.46 -11.15
N ARG A 92 -1.27 7.04 -10.09
CA ARG A 92 -1.30 8.51 -9.87
C ARG A 92 -0.55 9.25 -10.98
N ARG A 93 0.65 8.82 -11.34
CA ARG A 93 1.42 9.43 -12.44
C ARG A 93 0.70 9.31 -13.80
N ALA A 94 0.12 8.15 -14.10
CA ALA A 94 -0.65 7.94 -15.32
C ALA A 94 -1.91 8.83 -15.36
N LYS A 95 -2.59 8.97 -14.23
CA LYS A 95 -3.76 9.85 -14.09
C LYS A 95 -3.39 11.33 -14.23
N GLU A 96 -2.32 11.78 -13.59
CA GLU A 96 -1.81 13.16 -13.71
C GLU A 96 -1.42 13.48 -15.16
N LEU A 97 -0.74 12.55 -15.84
CA LEU A 97 -0.39 12.69 -17.25
C LEU A 97 -1.65 12.77 -18.13
N GLY A 98 -2.61 11.87 -17.94
CA GLY A 98 -3.89 11.87 -18.66
C GLY A 98 -4.71 13.14 -18.43
N GLU A 99 -4.78 13.63 -17.18
CA GLU A 99 -5.47 14.88 -16.85
C GLU A 99 -4.80 16.09 -17.50
N SER A 100 -3.46 16.14 -17.53
CA SER A 100 -2.72 17.23 -18.19
C SER A 100 -2.92 17.24 -19.72
N LEU A 101 -2.90 16.06 -20.35
CA LEU A 101 -3.19 15.88 -21.77
C LEU A 101 -4.62 16.29 -22.12
N MET A 102 -5.60 15.84 -21.34
CA MET A 102 -7.00 16.20 -21.54
C MET A 102 -7.26 17.70 -21.32
N LYS A 103 -6.61 18.32 -20.34
CA LYS A 103 -6.70 19.78 -20.14
C LYS A 103 -6.14 20.54 -21.34
N GLY A 104 -4.96 20.14 -21.84
CA GLY A 104 -4.38 20.72 -23.06
C GLY A 104 -5.29 20.54 -24.28
N ALA A 105 -5.82 19.33 -24.48
CA ALA A 105 -6.73 19.02 -25.58
C ALA A 105 -8.04 19.82 -25.51
N LYS A 106 -8.63 20.00 -24.31
CA LYS A 106 -9.85 20.80 -24.12
C LYS A 106 -9.63 22.26 -24.50
N VAL A 107 -8.53 22.87 -24.08
CA VAL A 107 -8.21 24.27 -24.44
C VAL A 107 -8.04 24.40 -25.95
N MET A 108 -7.30 23.49 -26.57
CA MET A 108 -7.13 23.47 -28.03
C MET A 108 -8.46 23.30 -28.77
N PHE A 109 -9.34 22.44 -28.28
CA PHE A 109 -10.68 22.24 -28.84
C PHE A 109 -11.53 23.52 -28.77
N TYR A 110 -11.54 24.22 -27.62
CA TYR A 110 -12.28 25.47 -27.48
C TYR A 110 -11.74 26.58 -28.39
N VAL A 111 -10.41 26.70 -28.51
CA VAL A 111 -9.79 27.67 -29.44
C VAL A 111 -10.20 27.37 -30.88
N TRP A 112 -10.14 26.10 -31.28
CA TRP A 112 -10.50 25.69 -32.64
C TRP A 112 -11.99 25.95 -32.94
N MET A 113 -12.88 25.56 -32.02
CA MET A 113 -14.32 25.81 -32.13
C MET A 113 -14.64 27.31 -32.24
N PHE A 114 -13.96 28.15 -31.47
CA PHE A 114 -14.14 29.60 -31.54
C PHE A 114 -13.69 30.15 -32.90
N THR A 115 -12.51 29.75 -33.38
CA THR A 115 -12.01 30.19 -34.70
C THR A 115 -12.91 29.74 -35.85
N ALA A 116 -13.42 28.51 -35.81
CA ALA A 116 -14.34 27.99 -36.82
C ALA A 116 -15.68 28.74 -36.83
N THR A 117 -16.21 29.05 -35.65
CA THR A 117 -17.48 29.80 -35.52
C THR A 117 -17.34 31.22 -36.05
N VAL A 118 -16.29 31.94 -35.66
CA VAL A 118 -16.02 33.30 -36.14
C VAL A 118 -15.80 33.31 -37.65
N GLY A 119 -15.00 32.36 -38.17
CA GLY A 119 -14.78 32.22 -39.61
C GLY A 119 -16.07 31.95 -40.39
N GLY A 120 -16.96 31.11 -39.86
CA GLY A 120 -18.27 30.82 -40.45
C GLY A 120 -19.22 32.02 -40.45
N ILE A 121 -19.21 32.84 -39.38
CA ILE A 121 -20.02 34.07 -39.33
C ILE A 121 -19.49 35.09 -40.35
N VAL A 122 -18.17 35.27 -40.42
CA VAL A 122 -17.54 36.20 -41.39
C VAL A 122 -17.83 35.76 -42.83
N SER A 123 -17.72 34.47 -43.14
CA SER A 123 -18.02 33.96 -44.48
C SER A 123 -19.51 34.14 -44.84
N LEU A 124 -20.41 33.94 -43.87
CA LEU A 124 -21.84 34.19 -44.05
C LEU A 124 -22.14 35.66 -44.33
N ILE A 125 -21.52 36.60 -43.59
CA ILE A 125 -21.68 38.04 -43.81
C ILE A 125 -21.19 38.43 -45.21
N ILE A 126 -20.05 37.89 -45.64
CA ILE A 126 -19.52 38.14 -46.99
C ILE A 126 -20.47 37.59 -48.06
N ALA A 127 -21.02 36.38 -47.87
CA ALA A 127 -21.98 35.79 -48.80
C ALA A 127 -23.31 36.58 -48.88
N LEU A 128 -23.82 37.06 -47.75
CA LEU A 128 -25.01 37.92 -47.70
C LEU A 128 -24.79 39.26 -48.41
N LYS A 129 -23.59 39.84 -48.28
CA LYS A 129 -23.19 41.07 -48.98
C LYS A 129 -23.04 40.87 -50.50
N MET A 130 -22.52 39.73 -50.94
CA MET A 130 -22.41 39.42 -52.38
C MET A 130 -23.76 39.09 -53.04
N SER A 131 -24.74 38.62 -52.28
CA SER A 131 -26.08 38.29 -52.76
C SER A 131 -27.06 39.47 -52.75
N GLY A 132 -26.63 40.65 -52.29
CA GLY A 132 -27.44 41.88 -52.32
C GLY A 132 -28.60 41.91 -51.32
N ILE A 133 -28.57 41.02 -50.31
CA ILE A 133 -29.60 40.92 -49.26
C ILE A 133 -29.31 41.92 -48.12
N ILE A 134 -28.03 42.26 -47.92
CA ILE A 134 -27.51 43.26 -46.97
C ILE A 134 -26.44 44.08 -47.71
#